data_AF-A0A0F9UZJ7-F1
#
_entry.id   AF-A0A0F9UZJ7-F1
#
_cell.length_a   1.000
_cell.length_b   1.000
_cell.length_c   1.000
_cell.angle_alpha   90.00
_cell.angle_beta   90.00
_cell.angle_gamma   90.00
#
_symmetry.space_group_name_H-M   'P 1'
#
loop_
_entity.id
_entity.type
_entity.pdbx_description
1 polymer ?
#
loop_
_entity_poly.entity_id
_entity_poly.type
_entity_poly.pdbx_seq_one_letter_code
_entity_poly.pdbx_strand_id
1 'polypeptide(L)'
;MNNTRRMLAAVCILAASFAGGGLSHWLLSAGEARAQEAGHPKYVRATDLYIVDKNTETVRSVINVSDDGTMSFTVRDKNGRSRFTLESNRASGHPELKLLDANGRTRAKLVTLSDGRPVMHLLGESGRSAVQLSVEGAPRIALTDKSGAVRADLSLDAGGSASLTIYDAGGKELWKAPPPPEAIAAADSAEDY
;
A
#
# COMPACT_ATOMS: atom_id res chain seq x y z
N MET A 1 -52.74 61.67 5.73
CA MET A 1 -52.24 60.43 6.35
C MET A 1 -50.74 60.61 6.55
N ASN A 2 -50.33 60.90 7.77
CA ASN A 2 -49.11 61.69 8.02
C ASN A 2 -47.87 60.80 8.15
N ASN A 3 -46.71 61.30 7.69
CA ASN A 3 -45.43 60.60 7.60
C ASN A 3 -44.99 59.91 8.91
N THR A 4 -45.45 60.40 10.06
CA THR A 4 -45.22 59.83 11.38
C THR A 4 -45.78 58.41 11.56
N ARG A 5 -46.91 58.07 10.92
CA ARG A 5 -47.49 56.70 10.98
C ARG A 5 -46.72 55.71 10.11
N ARG A 6 -46.08 56.16 9.02
CA ARG A 6 -45.23 55.33 8.17
C ARG A 6 -43.88 55.04 8.82
N MET A 7 -43.34 56.01 9.57
CA MET A 7 -42.08 55.85 10.30
C MET A 7 -42.20 54.89 11.50
N LEU A 8 -43.31 54.95 12.26
CA LEU A 8 -43.58 53.99 13.35
C LEU A 8 -43.76 52.55 12.85
N ALA A 9 -44.43 52.35 11.70
CA ALA A 9 -44.62 51.01 11.13
C ALA A 9 -43.29 50.38 10.68
N ALA A 10 -42.36 51.19 10.14
CA ALA A 10 -41.04 50.70 9.71
C ALA A 10 -40.12 50.32 10.89
N VAL A 11 -40.21 51.03 12.02
CA VAL A 11 -39.42 50.72 13.23
C VAL A 11 -39.90 49.43 13.91
N CYS A 12 -41.21 49.15 13.92
CA CYS A 12 -41.75 47.91 14.49
C CYS A 12 -41.36 46.66 13.69
N ILE A 13 -41.19 46.76 12.37
CA ILE A 13 -40.77 45.63 11.52
C ILE A 13 -39.28 45.29 11.72
N LEU A 14 -38.43 46.30 11.94
CA LEU A 14 -37.01 46.09 12.25
C LEU A 14 -36.76 45.52 13.65
N ALA A 15 -37.58 45.89 14.65
CA ALA A 15 -37.47 45.33 16.01
C ALA A 15 -37.94 43.87 16.10
N ALA A 16 -38.94 43.46 15.31
CA ALA A 16 -39.40 42.06 15.27
C ALA A 16 -38.37 41.11 14.62
N SER A 17 -37.47 41.63 13.79
CA SER A 17 -36.47 40.83 13.06
C SER A 17 -35.28 40.41 13.95
N PHE A 18 -34.97 41.17 15.01
CA PHE A 18 -33.85 40.85 15.90
C PHE A 18 -34.23 39.87 17.03
N ALA A 19 -35.50 39.85 17.45
CA ALA A 19 -36.01 38.86 18.39
C ALA A 19 -36.18 37.45 17.74
N GLY A 20 -36.38 37.38 16.42
CA GLY A 20 -36.46 36.11 15.69
C GLY A 20 -35.11 35.41 15.50
N GLY A 21 -34.04 36.15 15.17
CA GLY A 21 -32.71 35.58 14.91
C GLY A 21 -31.97 35.08 16.16
N GLY A 22 -32.22 35.67 17.33
CA GLY A 22 -31.63 35.24 18.60
C GLY A 22 -32.25 33.98 19.19
N LEU A 23 -33.52 33.70 18.89
CA LEU A 23 -34.23 32.51 19.38
C LEU A 23 -33.96 31.27 18.51
N SER A 24 -33.59 31.44 17.23
CA SER A 24 -33.24 30.31 16.36
C SER A 24 -31.95 29.58 16.79
N HIS A 25 -30.99 30.26 17.41
CA HIS A 25 -29.73 29.63 17.83
C HIS A 25 -29.84 28.87 19.17
N TRP A 26 -30.92 29.05 19.94
CA TRP A 26 -31.16 28.31 21.19
C TRP A 26 -32.19 27.16 21.03
N LEU A 27 -33.03 27.20 19.99
CA LEU A 27 -34.00 26.14 19.68
C LEU A 27 -33.44 25.05 18.74
N LEU A 28 -32.35 25.32 18.00
CA LEU A 28 -31.73 24.37 17.07
C LEU A 28 -30.44 23.72 17.59
N SER A 29 -29.89 24.17 18.73
CA SER A 29 -28.75 23.50 19.41
C SER A 29 -29.18 22.59 20.56
N ALA A 30 -30.48 22.46 20.85
CA ALA A 30 -31.02 21.46 21.77
C ALA A 30 -31.09 20.05 21.15
N GLY A 31 -30.45 19.87 20.00
CA GLY A 31 -30.03 18.60 19.45
C GLY A 31 -28.51 18.51 19.46
N GLU A 32 -27.86 18.73 20.61
CA GLU A 32 -26.71 17.86 20.89
C GLU A 32 -27.23 16.46 20.65
N ALA A 33 -26.74 15.79 19.60
CA ALA A 33 -27.01 14.39 19.39
C ALA A 33 -26.51 13.70 20.66
N ARG A 34 -27.41 13.52 21.63
CA ARG A 34 -27.25 12.53 22.68
C ARG A 34 -27.16 11.25 21.89
N ALA A 35 -25.93 10.83 21.62
CA ALA A 35 -25.64 9.46 21.28
C ALA A 35 -26.24 8.67 22.45
N GLN A 36 -27.49 8.23 22.27
CA GLN A 36 -27.98 7.02 22.88
C GLN A 36 -26.79 6.07 22.77
N GLU A 37 -26.30 5.57 23.91
CA GLU A 37 -25.14 4.69 23.98
C GLU A 37 -25.47 3.47 23.10
N ALA A 38 -25.19 3.62 21.81
CA ALA A 38 -25.55 2.69 20.79
C ALA A 38 -24.61 1.55 21.07
N GLY A 39 -25.17 0.45 21.59
CA GLY A 39 -24.38 -0.71 21.97
C GLY A 39 -23.32 -0.99 20.93
N HIS A 40 -22.10 -1.34 21.38
CA HIS A 40 -20.90 -1.46 20.54
C HIS A 40 -21.24 -1.97 19.13
N PRO A 41 -21.18 -1.10 18.09
CA PRO A 41 -21.62 -1.48 16.76
C PRO A 41 -20.83 -2.70 16.32
N LYS A 42 -21.54 -3.78 15.98
CA LYS A 42 -20.91 -5.05 15.60
C LYS A 42 -20.11 -4.93 14.30
N TYR A 43 -20.50 -4.01 13.43
CA TYR A 43 -19.84 -3.74 12.14
C TYR A 43 -19.93 -2.26 11.77
N VAL A 44 -18.95 -1.80 10.99
CA VAL A 44 -18.93 -0.49 10.33
C VAL A 44 -19.11 -0.70 8.83
N ARG A 45 -20.10 -0.02 8.23
CA ARG A 45 -20.30 0.00 6.77
C ARG A 45 -20.01 1.40 6.24
N ALA A 46 -19.00 1.51 5.39
CA ALA A 46 -18.56 2.75 4.78
C ALA A 46 -18.02 2.48 3.37
N THR A 47 -18.02 3.51 2.52
CA THR A 47 -17.28 3.49 1.24
C THR A 47 -15.79 3.65 1.49
N ASP A 48 -15.46 4.53 2.44
CA ASP A 48 -14.12 4.90 2.82
C ASP A 48 -14.02 4.93 4.34
N LEU A 49 -12.95 4.34 4.88
CA LEU A 49 -12.59 4.49 6.28
C LEU A 49 -11.29 5.31 6.38
N TYR A 50 -11.42 6.52 6.91
CA TYR A 50 -10.29 7.40 7.17
C TYR A 50 -9.88 7.30 8.63
N ILE A 51 -8.62 6.95 8.88
CA ILE A 51 -8.00 7.10 10.21
C ILE A 51 -7.32 8.46 10.24
N VAL A 52 -7.80 9.35 11.11
CA VAL A 52 -7.33 10.73 11.25
C VAL A 52 -6.57 10.89 12.57
N ASP A 53 -5.42 11.54 12.52
CA ASP A 53 -4.67 11.93 13.72
C ASP A 53 -5.40 13.10 14.41
N LYS A 54 -5.87 12.87 15.64
CA LYS A 54 -6.68 13.85 16.39
C LYS A 54 -5.97 15.17 16.71
N ASN A 55 -4.63 15.17 16.73
CA ASN A 55 -3.87 16.35 17.13
C ASN A 55 -3.53 17.23 15.91
N THR A 56 -3.32 16.59 14.76
CA THR A 56 -2.90 17.27 13.52
C THR A 56 -4.01 17.38 12.48
N GLU A 57 -5.13 16.68 12.69
CA GLU A 57 -6.25 16.53 11.76
C GLU A 57 -5.85 15.92 10.40
N THR A 58 -4.67 15.29 10.33
CA THR A 58 -4.17 14.65 9.10
C THR A 58 -4.66 13.22 8.97
N VAL A 59 -4.96 12.80 7.74
CA VAL A 59 -5.28 11.40 7.43
C VAL A 59 -4.01 10.55 7.48
N ARG A 60 -4.01 9.55 8.37
CA ARG A 60 -2.90 8.60 8.57
C ARG A 60 -3.10 7.28 7.87
N SER A 61 -4.34 6.86 7.65
CA SER A 61 -4.65 5.70 6.82
C SER A 61 -5.99 5.84 6.13
N VAL A 62 -6.13 5.15 5.00
CA VAL A 62 -7.37 5.05 4.23
C VAL A 62 -7.61 3.58 3.89
N ILE A 63 -8.84 3.09 4.13
CA ILE A 63 -9.35 1.84 3.53
C ILE A 63 -10.45 2.23 2.56
N ASN A 64 -10.30 1.89 1.29
CA ASN A 64 -11.29 2.21 0.25
C ASN A 64 -11.24 1.21 -0.90
N VAL A 65 -12.27 1.24 -1.73
CA VAL A 65 -12.25 0.64 -3.07
C VAL A 65 -12.21 1.78 -4.09
N SER A 66 -11.16 1.82 -4.91
CA SER A 66 -11.04 2.82 -5.98
C SER A 66 -12.04 2.54 -7.11
N ASP A 67 -12.26 3.53 -7.98
CA ASP A 67 -13.21 3.43 -9.10
C ASP A 67 -12.88 2.29 -10.08
N ASP A 68 -11.61 1.89 -10.16
CA ASP A 68 -11.13 0.74 -10.93
C ASP A 68 -11.41 -0.63 -10.26
N GLY A 69 -12.05 -0.62 -9.09
CA GLY A 69 -12.35 -1.79 -8.29
C GLY A 69 -11.19 -2.28 -7.42
N THR A 70 -10.06 -1.57 -7.37
CA THR A 70 -8.94 -1.93 -6.50
C THR A 70 -9.29 -1.63 -5.04
N MET A 71 -9.36 -2.67 -4.22
CA MET A 71 -9.41 -2.50 -2.76
C MET A 71 -8.02 -2.12 -2.27
N SER A 72 -7.93 -1.09 -1.42
CA SER A 72 -6.66 -0.66 -0.83
C SER A 72 -6.77 -0.36 0.66
N PHE A 73 -5.71 -0.69 1.39
CA PHE A 73 -5.41 -0.15 2.71
C PHE A 73 -4.07 0.58 2.62
N THR A 74 -4.11 1.90 2.74
CA THR A 74 -2.93 2.78 2.62
C THR A 74 -2.58 3.38 3.97
N VAL A 75 -1.30 3.34 4.35
CA VAL A 75 -0.75 4.10 5.48
C VAL A 75 0.09 5.26 4.96
N ARG A 76 -0.12 6.44 5.54
CA ARG A 76 0.51 7.71 5.13
C ARG A 76 1.43 8.24 6.23
N ASP A 77 2.45 8.98 5.82
CA ASP A 77 3.33 9.73 6.71
C ASP A 77 2.71 11.07 7.17
N LYS A 78 3.46 11.84 7.96
CA LYS A 78 3.02 13.15 8.47
C LYS A 78 2.77 14.20 7.38
N ASN A 79 3.31 14.00 6.18
CA ASN A 79 3.13 14.88 5.04
C ASN A 79 2.01 14.36 4.11
N GLY A 80 1.26 13.34 4.52
CA GLY A 80 0.20 12.71 3.74
C GLY A 80 0.70 11.78 2.62
N ARG A 81 2.00 11.46 2.55
CA ARG A 81 2.54 10.56 1.52
C ARG A 81 2.37 9.11 1.91
N SER A 82 1.91 8.28 0.99
CA SER A 82 1.81 6.83 1.18
C SER A 82 3.18 6.21 1.45
N ARG A 83 3.26 5.36 2.47
CA ARG A 83 4.49 4.62 2.87
C ARG A 83 4.34 3.13 2.74
N PHE A 84 3.12 2.66 2.88
CA PHE A 84 2.76 1.27 2.84
C PHE A 84 1.37 1.19 2.22
N THR A 85 1.19 0.26 1.29
CA THR A 85 -0.14 -0.05 0.77
C THR A 85 -0.32 -1.55 0.64
N LEU A 86 -1.46 -2.06 1.10
CA LEU A 86 -1.98 -3.36 0.74
C LEU A 86 -3.08 -3.16 -0.29
N GLU A 87 -2.94 -3.76 -1.47
CA GLU A 87 -3.88 -3.63 -2.59
C GLU A 87 -4.35 -5.01 -3.04
N SER A 88 -5.58 -5.09 -3.52
CA SER A 88 -6.05 -6.21 -4.34
C SER A 88 -6.88 -5.65 -5.47
N ASN A 89 -6.38 -5.82 -6.69
CA ASN A 89 -7.06 -5.34 -7.89
C ASN A 89 -8.11 -6.37 -8.31
N ARG A 90 -9.37 -5.95 -8.46
CA ARG A 90 -10.50 -6.82 -8.83
C ARG A 90 -10.33 -7.59 -10.13
N ALA A 91 -9.61 -7.04 -11.12
CA ALA A 91 -9.38 -7.70 -12.41
C ALA A 91 -8.31 -8.79 -12.32
N SER A 92 -7.25 -8.58 -11.54
CA SER A 92 -6.20 -9.58 -11.33
C SER A 92 -6.55 -10.58 -10.22
N GLY A 93 -7.27 -10.15 -9.19
CA GLY A 93 -7.54 -10.92 -7.97
C GLY A 93 -6.32 -11.10 -7.07
N HIS A 94 -5.16 -10.51 -7.40
CA HIS A 94 -3.91 -10.76 -6.70
C HIS A 94 -3.68 -9.76 -5.57
N PRO A 95 -3.44 -10.22 -4.33
CA PRO A 95 -3.00 -9.34 -3.26
C PRO A 95 -1.55 -8.90 -3.51
N GLU A 96 -1.31 -7.61 -3.34
CA GLU A 96 0.01 -7.01 -3.39
C GLU A 96 0.24 -6.11 -2.17
N LEU A 97 1.37 -6.30 -1.51
CA LEU A 97 1.87 -5.41 -0.47
C LEU A 97 3.02 -4.58 -1.04
N LYS A 98 2.97 -3.25 -0.90
CA LYS A 98 3.98 -2.31 -1.38
C LYS A 98 4.58 -1.50 -0.24
N LEU A 99 5.90 -1.34 -0.23
CA LEU A 99 6.63 -0.36 0.58
C LEU A 99 7.13 0.78 -0.32
N LEU A 100 6.86 2.02 0.06
CA LEU A 100 7.11 3.21 -0.75
C LEU A 100 8.14 4.13 -0.09
N ASP A 101 9.03 4.72 -0.90
CA ASP A 101 10.00 5.73 -0.45
C ASP A 101 9.37 7.12 -0.24
N ALA A 102 10.20 8.11 0.08
CA ALA A 102 9.75 9.48 0.32
C ALA A 102 9.19 10.20 -0.91
N ASN A 103 9.47 9.69 -2.11
CA ASN A 103 8.98 10.20 -3.38
C ASN A 103 7.77 9.38 -3.88
N GLY A 104 7.27 8.43 -3.10
CA GLY A 104 6.16 7.56 -3.48
C GLY A 104 6.56 6.45 -4.45
N ARG A 105 7.85 6.14 -4.60
CA ARG A 105 8.30 5.02 -5.45
C ARG A 105 8.28 3.73 -4.66
N THR A 106 7.75 2.66 -5.23
CA THR A 106 7.84 1.32 -4.64
C THR A 106 9.31 0.89 -4.53
N ARG A 107 9.72 0.47 -3.33
CA ARG A 107 11.07 -0.05 -3.04
C ARG A 107 11.06 -1.54 -2.75
N ALA A 108 9.95 -2.05 -2.24
CA ALA A 108 9.74 -3.47 -2.08
C ALA A 108 8.27 -3.81 -2.35
N LYS A 109 8.03 -5.01 -2.87
CA LYS A 109 6.68 -5.56 -2.96
C LYS A 109 6.65 -7.04 -2.66
N LEU A 110 5.56 -7.51 -2.07
CA LEU A 110 5.21 -8.93 -1.93
C LEU A 110 3.91 -9.16 -2.68
N VAL A 111 3.90 -10.09 -3.62
CA VAL A 111 2.76 -10.37 -4.50
C VAL A 111 2.51 -11.88 -4.58
N THR A 112 1.25 -12.26 -4.68
CA THR A 112 0.86 -13.60 -5.10
C THR A 112 0.53 -13.56 -6.59
N LEU A 113 1.23 -14.32 -7.42
CA LEU A 113 0.99 -14.39 -8.86
C LEU A 113 -0.32 -15.13 -9.19
N SER A 114 -0.73 -15.10 -10.46
CA SER A 114 -1.95 -15.76 -10.94
C SER A 114 -1.99 -17.27 -10.77
N ASP A 115 -0.82 -17.90 -10.70
CA ASP A 115 -0.67 -19.32 -10.43
C ASP A 115 -0.54 -19.63 -8.92
N GLY A 116 -0.72 -18.64 -8.05
CA GLY A 116 -0.64 -18.78 -6.60
C GLY A 116 0.76 -18.67 -6.02
N ARG A 117 1.81 -18.50 -6.85
CA ARG A 117 3.18 -18.42 -6.35
C ARG A 117 3.45 -17.09 -5.65
N PRO A 118 4.04 -17.10 -4.44
CA PRO A 118 4.46 -15.89 -3.76
C PRO A 118 5.81 -15.40 -4.30
N VAL A 119 5.90 -14.10 -4.57
CA VAL A 119 7.13 -13.44 -5.01
C VAL A 119 7.33 -12.14 -4.24
N MET A 120 8.52 -11.96 -3.68
CA MET A 120 8.97 -10.71 -3.10
C MET A 120 10.02 -10.07 -4.02
N HIS A 121 9.87 -8.80 -4.30
CA HIS A 121 10.82 -8.00 -5.05
C HIS A 121 11.39 -6.90 -4.17
N LEU A 122 12.71 -6.73 -4.18
CA LEU A 122 13.37 -5.47 -3.81
C LEU A 122 13.72 -4.75 -5.10
N LEU A 123 13.20 -3.53 -5.26
CA LEU A 123 13.30 -2.79 -6.51
C LEU A 123 14.52 -1.88 -6.49
N GLY A 124 15.26 -1.81 -7.59
CA GLY A 124 16.33 -0.83 -7.83
C GLY A 124 15.77 0.56 -8.16
N GLU A 125 16.64 1.54 -8.42
CA GLU A 125 16.22 2.92 -8.73
C GLU A 125 15.36 3.02 -10.00
N SER A 126 15.56 2.12 -10.95
CA SER A 126 14.77 2.06 -12.19
C SER A 126 13.35 1.50 -12.00
N GLY A 127 12.97 1.11 -10.77
CA GLY A 127 11.72 0.42 -10.48
C GLY A 127 11.70 -1.05 -10.90
N ARG A 128 12.79 -1.58 -11.46
CA ARG A 128 12.96 -3.01 -11.77
C ARG A 128 13.40 -3.77 -10.53
N SER A 129 13.09 -5.07 -10.49
CA SER A 129 13.62 -5.98 -9.48
C SER A 129 15.16 -5.92 -9.51
N ALA A 130 15.78 -5.74 -8.36
CA ALA A 130 17.21 -5.89 -8.13
C ALA A 130 17.49 -7.18 -7.32
N VAL A 131 16.54 -7.55 -6.44
CA VAL A 131 16.52 -8.83 -5.75
C VAL A 131 15.11 -9.40 -5.88
N GLN A 132 15.01 -10.66 -6.25
CA GLN A 132 13.76 -11.42 -6.26
C GLN A 132 13.88 -12.60 -5.31
N LEU A 133 12.88 -12.81 -4.47
CA LEU A 133 12.69 -14.02 -3.69
C LEU A 133 11.39 -14.66 -4.16
N SER A 134 11.43 -15.92 -4.55
CA SER A 134 10.26 -16.62 -5.09
C SER A 134 10.24 -18.07 -4.64
N VAL A 135 9.05 -18.65 -4.61
CA VAL A 135 8.85 -20.09 -4.46
C VAL A 135 8.13 -20.62 -5.69
N GLU A 136 8.88 -21.29 -6.57
CA GLU A 136 8.38 -21.84 -7.84
C GLU A 136 8.58 -23.36 -7.84
N GLY A 137 7.83 -24.06 -6.99
CA GLY A 137 8.11 -25.46 -6.64
C GLY A 137 9.26 -25.60 -5.64
N ALA A 138 10.33 -24.82 -5.83
CA ALA A 138 11.46 -24.70 -4.90
C ALA A 138 11.79 -23.22 -4.62
N PRO A 139 12.40 -22.90 -3.46
CA PRO A 139 12.79 -21.54 -3.12
C PRO A 139 13.96 -21.06 -3.99
N ARG A 140 13.92 -19.77 -4.34
CA ARG A 140 14.92 -19.11 -5.18
C ARG A 140 15.14 -17.67 -4.72
N ILE A 141 16.39 -17.23 -4.70
CA ILE A 141 16.81 -15.83 -4.55
C ILE A 141 17.65 -15.45 -5.76
N ALA A 142 17.24 -14.43 -6.50
CA ALA A 142 17.94 -13.97 -7.69
C ALA A 142 18.36 -12.50 -7.54
N LEU A 143 19.62 -12.20 -7.87
CA LEU A 143 20.10 -10.85 -8.07
C LEU A 143 20.04 -10.50 -9.56
N THR A 144 19.45 -9.37 -9.88
CA THR A 144 19.25 -8.92 -11.26
C THR A 144 19.93 -7.59 -11.51
N ASP A 145 20.54 -7.45 -12.69
CA ASP A 145 21.16 -6.20 -13.09
C ASP A 145 20.14 -5.14 -13.53
N LYS A 146 20.64 -3.98 -13.94
CA LYS A 146 19.80 -2.86 -14.38
C LYS A 146 18.93 -3.20 -15.58
N SER A 147 19.26 -4.18 -16.42
CA SER A 147 18.46 -4.63 -17.56
C SER A 147 17.37 -5.64 -17.16
N GLY A 148 17.50 -6.26 -15.98
CA GLY A 148 16.65 -7.35 -15.49
C GLY A 148 17.28 -8.72 -15.65
N ALA A 149 18.51 -8.82 -16.16
CA ALA A 149 19.21 -10.09 -16.33
C ALA A 149 19.72 -10.61 -14.97
N VAL A 150 19.57 -11.91 -14.72
CA VAL A 150 20.05 -12.57 -13.50
C VAL A 150 21.59 -12.63 -13.53
N ARG A 151 22.22 -12.20 -12.46
CA ARG A 151 23.69 -12.23 -12.27
C ARG A 151 24.14 -13.13 -11.12
N ALA A 152 23.26 -13.41 -10.18
CA ALA A 152 23.47 -14.43 -9.16
C ALA A 152 22.14 -15.11 -8.83
N ASP A 153 22.20 -16.41 -8.56
CA ASP A 153 21.04 -17.24 -8.24
C ASP A 153 21.38 -18.19 -7.09
N LEU A 154 20.61 -18.15 -6.00
CA LEU A 154 20.64 -19.15 -4.94
C LEU A 154 19.29 -19.88 -4.94
N SER A 155 19.30 -21.17 -5.23
CA SER A 155 18.08 -21.96 -5.40
C SER A 155 18.22 -23.36 -4.82
N LEU A 156 17.08 -23.99 -4.56
CA LEU A 156 16.99 -25.45 -4.43
C LEU A 156 16.41 -26.04 -5.72
N ASP A 157 16.81 -27.25 -6.07
CA ASP A 157 16.11 -28.05 -7.07
C ASP A 157 14.88 -28.77 -6.48
N ALA A 158 14.16 -29.53 -7.31
CA ALA A 158 13.00 -30.30 -6.87
C ALA A 158 13.32 -31.41 -5.86
N GLY A 159 14.58 -31.87 -5.79
CA GLY A 159 15.08 -32.84 -4.82
C GLY A 159 15.60 -32.19 -3.53
N GLY A 160 15.62 -30.86 -3.45
CA GLY A 160 16.13 -30.10 -2.31
C GLY A 160 17.64 -29.84 -2.34
N SER A 161 18.33 -30.17 -3.44
CA SER A 161 19.76 -29.87 -3.58
C SER A 161 19.94 -28.38 -3.79
N ALA A 162 20.84 -27.76 -3.01
CA ALA A 162 21.14 -26.34 -3.14
C ALA A 162 22.10 -26.07 -4.31
N SER A 163 21.91 -24.93 -4.96
CA SER A 163 22.79 -24.39 -5.98
C SER A 163 22.98 -22.89 -5.77
N LEU A 164 24.22 -22.42 -5.88
CA LEU A 164 24.56 -21.01 -6.03
C LEU A 164 25.29 -20.82 -7.35
N THR A 165 24.75 -20.01 -8.25
CA THR A 165 25.30 -19.77 -9.60
C THR A 165 25.55 -18.29 -9.81
N ILE A 166 26.71 -17.94 -10.37
CA ILE A 166 27.08 -16.59 -10.79
C ILE A 166 27.17 -16.54 -12.31
N TYR A 167 26.60 -15.50 -12.91
CA TYR A 167 26.55 -15.32 -14.36
C TYR A 167 27.33 -14.08 -14.81
N ASP A 168 27.96 -14.16 -15.99
CA ASP A 168 28.57 -13.01 -16.66
C ASP A 168 27.50 -12.08 -17.25
N ALA A 169 27.93 -11.02 -17.95
CA ALA A 169 27.05 -10.05 -18.61
C ALA A 169 26.20 -10.65 -19.75
N GLY A 170 26.67 -11.71 -20.41
CA GLY A 170 25.96 -12.44 -21.46
C GLY A 170 24.98 -13.49 -20.92
N GLY A 171 24.96 -13.73 -19.59
CA GLY A 171 24.15 -14.77 -18.97
C GLY A 171 24.82 -16.15 -18.97
N LYS A 172 26.11 -16.23 -19.29
CA LYS A 172 26.90 -17.46 -19.18
C LYS A 172 27.29 -17.69 -17.73
N GLU A 173 27.21 -18.94 -17.27
CA GLU A 173 27.71 -19.35 -15.97
C GLU A 173 29.23 -19.08 -15.87
N LEU A 174 29.62 -18.31 -14.85
CA LEU A 174 31.01 -18.07 -14.48
C LEU A 174 31.48 -19.01 -13.38
N TRP A 175 30.59 -19.32 -12.44
CA TRP A 175 30.89 -20.14 -11.28
C TRP A 175 29.61 -20.74 -10.70
N LYS A 176 29.72 -21.94 -10.16
CA LYS A 176 28.62 -22.65 -9.51
C LYS A 176 29.10 -23.50 -8.33
N ALA A 177 28.30 -23.54 -7.27
CA ALA A 177 28.46 -24.46 -6.15
C ALA A 177 27.14 -25.15 -5.77
N PRO A 178 27.14 -26.46 -5.46
CA PRO A 178 28.27 -27.37 -5.67
C PRO A 178 28.63 -27.48 -7.16
N PRO A 179 29.89 -27.77 -7.49
CA PRO A 179 30.28 -27.98 -8.88
C PRO A 179 29.49 -29.16 -9.46
N PRO A 180 29.23 -29.17 -10.78
CA PRO A 180 28.57 -30.31 -11.42
C PRO A 180 29.43 -31.59 -11.25
N PRO A 181 28.81 -32.79 -11.19
CA PRO A 181 29.53 -34.05 -10.96
C PRO A 181 30.72 -34.27 -11.91
N GLU A 182 30.60 -33.83 -13.17
CA GLU A 182 31.65 -33.92 -14.18
C GLU A 182 32.92 -33.13 -13.80
N ALA A 183 32.77 -31.98 -13.13
CA ALA A 183 33.89 -31.18 -12.68
C ALA A 183 34.60 -31.78 -11.45
N ILE A 184 33.86 -32.54 -10.63
CA ILE A 184 34.44 -33.30 -9.50
C ILE A 184 35.32 -34.44 -10.03
N ALA A 185 34.81 -35.22 -10.99
CA ALA A 185 35.55 -36.33 -11.60
C ALA A 185 36.84 -35.87 -12.32
N ALA A 186 36.82 -34.69 -12.93
CA ALA A 186 38.00 -34.09 -13.57
C ALA A 186 39.04 -33.60 -12.55
N ALA A 187 38.61 -33.14 -11.36
CA ALA A 187 39.53 -32.74 -10.30
C ALA A 187 40.21 -33.95 -9.65
N ASP A 188 39.45 -35.01 -9.34
CA ASP A 188 39.99 -36.24 -8.74
C ASP A 188 41.02 -36.93 -9.66
N SER A 189 40.82 -36.88 -10.98
CA SER A 189 41.77 -37.46 -11.95
C SER A 189 43.03 -36.62 -12.20
N ALA A 190 43.08 -35.36 -11.73
CA ALA A 190 44.23 -34.49 -11.85
C ALA A 190 45.20 -34.57 -10.65
N GLU A 191 44.76 -35.11 -9.51
CA GLU A 191 45.60 -35.31 -8.32
C GLU A 191 46.40 -36.64 -8.33
N ASP A 192 46.10 -37.54 -9.28
CA ASP A 192 46.74 -38.86 -9.42
C ASP A 192 48.03 -38.87 -10.31
N TYR A 193 48.61 -37.69 -10.61
CA TYR A 193 49.84 -37.55 -11.42
C TYR A 193 50.97 -36.78 -10.72
#